data_AF-A0A9E2QEZ5-F1
#
_entry.id   AF-A0A9E2QEZ5-F1
#
_cell.length_a   1.000
_cell.length_b   1.000
_cell.length_c   1.000
_cell.angle_alpha   90.00
_cell.angle_beta   90.00
_cell.angle_gamma   90.00
#
_symmetry.space_group_name_H-M   'P 1'
#
loop_
_entity.id
_entity.type
_entity.pdbx_description
1 polymer ?
#
loop_
_entity_poly.entity_id
_entity_poly.type
_entity_poly.pdbx_seq_one_letter_code
_entity_poly.pdbx_strand_id
1 'polypeptide(L)'
;EGTCRPNFEPYICIQNPGEAEAEVEITFMPGAGENIVQPLTVSPRSRRTVRVKDVLGEGDDDAHDFSCLVESTNGAAIIAERPMYFNYNGTWDGGHCVMGYNPQ
;
A
#
# COMPACT_ATOMS: atom_id res chain seq x y z
N GLU A 1 -2.78 -4.95 8.41
CA GLU A 1 -2.43 -6.27 7.82
C GLU A 1 -3.20 -6.53 6.54
N GLY A 2 -2.56 -7.17 5.57
CA GLY A 2 -3.13 -7.60 4.30
C GLY A 2 -2.50 -8.89 3.79
N THR A 3 -2.98 -9.38 2.64
CA THR A 3 -2.58 -10.69 2.11
C THR A 3 -2.43 -10.66 0.60
N CYS A 4 -1.40 -11.33 0.11
CA CYS A 4 -1.11 -11.59 -1.30
C CYS A 4 -1.48 -13.03 -1.68
N ARG A 5 -2.31 -13.72 -0.89
CA ARG A 5 -2.81 -15.06 -1.22
C ARG A 5 -3.66 -15.10 -2.49
N PRO A 6 -3.88 -16.29 -3.07
CA PRO A 6 -4.81 -16.48 -4.18
C PRO A 6 -6.19 -15.87 -3.92
N ASN A 7 -6.76 -15.23 -4.94
CA ASN A 7 -8.06 -14.55 -4.93
C ASN A 7 -8.13 -13.22 -4.14
N PHE A 8 -7.01 -12.72 -3.59
CA PHE A 8 -6.93 -11.38 -3.02
C PHE A 8 -6.14 -10.45 -3.95
N GLU A 9 -6.56 -9.20 -4.09
CA GLU A 9 -5.80 -8.20 -4.86
C GLU A 9 -5.54 -6.96 -3.99
N PRO A 10 -4.45 -6.96 -3.21
CA PRO A 10 -4.08 -5.82 -2.39
C PRO A 10 -3.50 -4.67 -3.23
N TYR A 11 -4.00 -3.46 -2.97
CA TYR A 11 -3.48 -2.22 -3.53
C TYR A 11 -3.17 -1.19 -2.44
N ILE A 12 -2.13 -0.38 -2.68
CA ILE A 12 -1.81 0.81 -1.91
C ILE A 12 -1.96 2.00 -2.84
N CYS A 13 -2.83 2.94 -2.49
CA CYS A 13 -3.03 4.16 -3.27
C CYS A 13 -2.53 5.35 -2.46
N ILE A 14 -1.72 6.20 -3.11
CA ILE A 14 -1.09 7.36 -2.49
C ILE A 14 -1.48 8.57 -3.31
N GLN A 15 -2.21 9.49 -2.70
CA GLN A 15 -2.57 10.77 -3.26
C GLN A 15 -1.61 11.84 -2.74
N ASN A 16 -1.03 12.60 -3.67
CA ASN A 16 -0.33 13.85 -3.39
C ASN A 16 -1.27 15.02 -3.75
N PRO A 17 -1.90 15.70 -2.78
CA PRO A 17 -2.71 16.89 -3.03
C PRO A 17 -1.87 18.16 -3.21
N GLY A 18 -0.58 18.11 -2.90
CA GLY A 18 0.33 19.25 -2.93
C GLY A 18 0.72 19.69 -4.34
N GLU A 19 1.38 20.86 -4.40
CA GLU A 19 1.89 21.46 -5.64
C GLU A 19 3.33 21.06 -5.97
N ALA A 20 4.02 20.44 -5.01
CA ALA A 20 5.35 19.87 -5.16
C ALA A 20 5.28 18.34 -5.24
N GLU A 21 6.34 17.74 -5.76
CA GLU A 21 6.51 16.30 -5.83
C GLU A 21 6.66 15.71 -4.42
N ALA A 22 6.02 14.57 -4.17
CA ALA A 22 6.19 13.80 -2.95
C ALA A 22 7.12 12.61 -3.21
N GLU A 23 8.21 12.55 -2.47
CA GLU A 23 9.03 11.36 -2.34
C GLU A 23 8.43 10.50 -1.24
N VAL A 24 8.12 9.26 -1.58
CA VAL A 24 7.39 8.33 -0.71
C VAL A 24 8.11 6.99 -0.66
N GLU A 25 8.18 6.43 0.52
CA GLU A 25 8.68 5.08 0.76
C GLU A 25 7.54 4.21 1.26
N ILE A 26 7.41 3.01 0.67
CA ILE A 26 6.56 1.95 1.21
C ILE A 26 7.48 0.86 1.75
N THR A 27 7.43 0.63 3.06
CA THR A 27 8.06 -0.53 3.68
C THR A 27 7.03 -1.64 3.82
N PHE A 28 7.24 -2.76 3.14
CA PHE A 28 6.47 -3.98 3.31
C PHE A 28 7.15 -4.89 4.34
N MET A 29 6.35 -5.43 5.25
CA MET A 29 6.77 -6.39 6.29
C MET A 29 5.99 -7.69 6.06
N PRO A 30 6.52 -8.63 5.27
CA PRO A 30 5.87 -9.92 5.01
C PRO A 30 5.83 -10.79 6.27
N GLY A 31 4.97 -11.80 6.28
CA GLY A 31 4.81 -12.72 7.42
C GLY A 31 6.04 -13.61 7.65
N ALA A 32 6.92 -13.73 6.65
CA ALA A 32 8.23 -14.32 6.78
C ALA A 32 9.25 -13.64 5.86
N GLY A 33 10.52 -13.63 6.27
CA GLY A 33 11.61 -13.01 5.51
C GLY A 33 11.91 -11.58 5.95
N GLU A 34 12.70 -10.88 5.13
CA GLU A 34 13.14 -9.52 5.38
C GLU A 34 12.12 -8.48 4.89
N ASN A 35 12.16 -7.28 5.47
CA ASN A 35 11.37 -6.17 5.00
C ASN A 35 11.80 -5.76 3.58
N ILE A 36 10.82 -5.39 2.76
CA ILE A 36 11.05 -4.91 1.39
C ILE A 36 10.70 -3.42 1.33
N VAL A 37 11.67 -2.62 0.93
CA VAL A 37 11.53 -1.17 0.80
C VAL A 37 11.31 -0.80 -0.66
N GLN A 38 10.20 -0.14 -0.94
CA GLN A 38 9.81 0.30 -2.27
C GLN A 38 9.73 1.84 -2.31
N PRO A 39 10.75 2.54 -2.80
CA PRO A 39 10.67 3.97 -3.05
C PRO A 39 9.78 4.24 -4.27
N LEU A 40 9.04 5.34 -4.22
CA LEU A 40 8.30 5.88 -5.34
C LEU A 40 8.15 7.40 -5.25
N THR A 41 7.88 7.97 -6.41
CA THR A 41 7.59 9.40 -6.56
C THR A 41 6.13 9.59 -6.92
N VAL A 42 5.45 10.54 -6.29
CA VAL A 42 4.09 10.95 -6.63
C VAL A 42 4.09 12.41 -7.05
N SER A 43 3.84 12.64 -8.34
CA SER A 43 3.81 13.98 -8.93
C SER A 43 2.76 14.89 -8.27
N PRO A 44 2.90 16.23 -8.38
CA PRO A 44 1.92 17.17 -7.85
C PRO A 44 0.49 16.87 -8.31
N ARG A 45 -0.47 17.10 -7.41
CA ARG A 45 -1.92 16.95 -7.68
C ARG A 45 -2.29 15.63 -8.37
N SER A 46 -1.62 14.54 -7.99
CA SER A 46 -1.78 13.24 -8.64
C SER A 46 -1.84 12.09 -7.64
N ARG A 47 -2.31 10.93 -8.12
CA ARG A 47 -2.34 9.69 -7.37
C ARG A 47 -1.43 8.66 -8.03
N ARG A 48 -0.76 7.86 -7.20
CA ARG A 48 -0.08 6.63 -7.60
C ARG A 48 -0.73 5.43 -6.94
N THR A 49 -0.85 4.33 -7.69
CA THR A 49 -1.38 3.05 -7.18
C THR A 49 -0.30 2.00 -7.33
N VAL A 50 -0.03 1.26 -6.25
CA VAL A 50 0.90 0.14 -6.20
C VAL A 50 0.08 -1.12 -5.96
N ARG A 51 0.19 -2.10 -6.87
CA ARG A 51 -0.35 -3.44 -6.67
C ARG A 51 0.67 -4.23 -5.85
N VAL A 52 0.29 -4.70 -4.67
CA VAL A 52 1.28 -5.27 -3.72
C VAL A 52 1.83 -6.61 -4.22
N LYS A 53 1.04 -7.37 -4.99
CA LYS A 53 1.49 -8.62 -5.62
C LYS A 53 2.66 -8.43 -6.59
N ASP A 54 2.78 -7.26 -7.21
CA ASP A 54 3.91 -6.97 -8.11
C ASP A 54 5.22 -6.78 -7.32
N VAL A 55 5.15 -6.58 -6.00
CA VAL A 55 6.30 -6.41 -5.09
C VAL A 55 6.57 -7.69 -4.29
N LEU A 56 5.54 -8.26 -3.67
CA LEU A 56 5.66 -9.39 -2.75
C LEU A 56 5.42 -10.76 -3.40
N GLY A 57 4.96 -10.80 -4.65
CA GLY A 57 4.51 -12.04 -5.28
C GLY A 57 3.15 -12.51 -4.74
N GLU A 58 2.81 -13.77 -5.03
CA GLU A 58 1.57 -14.43 -4.65
C GLU A 58 1.86 -15.88 -4.26
N GLY A 59 1.23 -16.32 -3.17
CA GLY A 59 1.38 -17.68 -2.64
C GLY A 59 0.37 -17.95 -1.53
N ASP A 60 -0.01 -19.21 -1.36
CA ASP A 60 -0.97 -19.64 -0.34
C ASP A 60 -0.26 -20.11 0.93
N ASP A 61 0.46 -19.20 1.56
CA ASP A 61 1.21 -19.43 2.80
C ASP A 61 1.25 -18.15 3.64
N ASP A 62 1.71 -18.28 4.89
CA ASP A 62 1.79 -17.18 5.84
C ASP A 62 2.84 -16.13 5.45
N ALA A 63 3.80 -16.47 4.58
CA ALA A 63 4.81 -15.51 4.11
C ALA A 63 4.18 -14.45 3.19
N HIS A 64 3.01 -14.72 2.61
CA HIS A 64 2.27 -13.80 1.75
C HIS A 64 1.23 -12.95 2.50
N ASP A 65 1.09 -13.13 3.81
CA ASP A 65 0.46 -12.13 4.66
C ASP A 65 1.47 -11.00 4.95
N PHE A 66 1.02 -9.75 5.10
CA PHE A 66 1.92 -8.61 5.25
C PHE A 66 1.32 -7.45 6.04
N SER A 67 2.19 -6.60 6.57
CA SER A 67 1.86 -5.22 6.94
C SER A 67 2.69 -4.25 6.10
N CYS A 68 2.29 -2.98 6.08
CA CYS A 68 3.06 -1.97 5.36
C CYS A 68 3.03 -0.63 6.11
N LEU A 69 4.10 0.13 5.93
CA LEU A 69 4.26 1.50 6.38
C LEU A 69 4.48 2.37 5.15
N VAL A 70 3.77 3.50 5.07
CA VAL A 70 3.88 4.46 3.96
C VAL A 70 4.27 5.80 4.53
N GLU A 71 5.39 6.35 4.06
CA GLU A 71 5.98 7.57 4.61
C GLU A 71 6.45 8.49 3.50
N SER A 72 6.31 9.81 3.70
CA SER A 72 6.98 10.78 2.84
C SER A 72 8.38 11.08 3.37
N THR A 73 9.40 10.93 2.53
CA THR A 73 10.81 11.13 2.91
C THR A 73 11.27 12.57 2.73
N ASN A 74 10.55 13.36 1.94
CA ASN A 74 10.85 14.78 1.70
C ASN A 74 9.90 15.73 2.46
N GLY A 75 9.06 15.21 3.36
CA GLY A 75 8.15 15.99 4.19
C GLY A 75 6.90 16.50 3.46
N ALA A 76 6.63 16.02 2.24
CA ALA A 76 5.41 16.34 1.52
C ALA A 76 4.19 15.69 2.19
N ALA A 77 3.09 16.44 2.30
CA ALA A 77 1.84 15.89 2.79
C ALA A 77 1.26 14.91 1.76
N ILE A 78 1.03 13.67 2.17
CA ILE A 78 0.41 12.62 1.36
C ILE A 78 -0.82 12.06 2.06
N ILE A 79 -1.72 11.48 1.28
CA ILE A 79 -2.85 10.69 1.78
C ILE A 79 -2.64 9.27 1.25
N ALA A 80 -2.41 8.33 2.16
CA ALA A 80 -2.36 6.92 1.81
C ALA A 80 -3.71 6.27 2.13
N GLU A 81 -4.32 5.64 1.13
CA GLU A 81 -5.49 4.79 1.29
C GLU A 81 -5.11 3.36 0.92
N ARG A 82 -5.70 2.41 1.65
CA ARG A 82 -5.51 0.98 1.41
C ARG A 82 -6.86 0.36 1.06
N PRO A 83 -7.29 0.42 -0.20
CA PRO A 83 -8.50 -0.26 -0.62
C PRO A 83 -8.19 -1.76 -0.71
N MET A 84 -8.53 -2.49 0.35
CA MET A 84 -8.70 -3.93 0.23
C MET A 84 -9.98 -4.20 -0.55
N TYR A 85 -9.86 -4.42 -1.86
CA TYR A 85 -10.93 -5.05 -2.63
C TYR A 85 -10.87 -6.55 -2.37
N PHE A 86 -11.66 -7.03 -1.41
CA PHE A 86 -11.97 -8.44 -1.30
C PHE A 86 -13.01 -8.78 -2.36
N ASN A 87 -12.59 -8.99 -3.61
CA ASN A 87 -13.53 -9.51 -4.61
C ASN A 87 -13.68 -11.03 -4.42
N TYR A 88 -14.45 -11.42 -3.40
CA TYR A 88 -14.88 -12.81 -3.23
C TYR A 88 -16.17 -13.03 -4.03
N ASN A 89 -16.02 -13.39 -5.31
CA ASN A 89 -17.06 -14.00 -6.14
C ASN A 89 -18.48 -13.42 -5.92
N GLY A 90 -18.61 -12.09 -5.92
CA GLY A 90 -19.88 -11.37 -5.96
C GLY A 90 -20.76 -11.37 -4.70
N THR A 91 -20.23 -11.51 -3.47
CA THR A 91 -21.14 -11.54 -2.29
C THR A 91 -20.86 -10.56 -1.13
N TRP A 92 -19.64 -10.08 -0.83
CA TRP A 92 -19.42 -9.25 0.38
C TRP A 92 -18.40 -8.12 0.18
N ASP A 93 -18.85 -6.86 0.28
CA ASP A 93 -18.03 -5.64 0.28
C ASP A 93 -17.66 -5.25 1.72
N GLY A 94 -16.38 -5.36 2.10
CA GLY A 94 -15.90 -4.91 3.40
C GLY A 94 -14.47 -4.36 3.32
N GLY A 95 -14.30 -3.05 3.47
CA GLY A 95 -12.99 -2.39 3.47
C GLY A 95 -12.61 -1.86 4.86
N HIS A 96 -11.45 -2.25 5.38
CA HIS A 96 -10.87 -1.67 6.60
C HIS A 96 -9.80 -0.63 6.23
N CYS A 97 -10.16 0.66 6.37
CA CYS A 97 -9.25 1.80 6.17
C CYS A 97 -8.43 2.08 7.42
N VAL A 98 -7.10 2.09 7.27
CA VAL A 98 -6.18 2.75 8.22
C VAL A 98 -5.68 4.00 7.51
N MET A 99 -5.99 5.18 8.05
CA MET A 99 -5.46 6.46 7.58
C MET A 99 -4.10 6.68 8.23
N GLY A 100 -3.02 6.58 7.45
CA GLY A 100 -1.71 7.08 7.84
C GLY A 100 -1.64 8.58 7.52
N TYR A 101 -1.70 9.43 8.54
CA TYR A 101 -1.45 10.86 8.43
C TYR A 101 -0.29 11.19 9.36
N ASN A 102 0.86 11.57 8.81
CA ASN A 102 1.98 12.07 9.61
C ASN A 102 2.18 13.57 9.35
N PRO A 103 1.67 14.45 10.21
CA PRO A 103 2.03 15.86 10.20
C PRO A 103 3.29 16.10 11.04
N GLN A 104 4.37 16.46 10.35
CA GLN A 104 5.63 17.05 10.85
C GLN A 104 6.62 16.13 11.55
#